data_AF-A0A1B2IXI2-F1
#
_entry.id   AF-A0A1B2IXI2-F1
#
_cell.length_a   1.000
_cell.length_b   1.000
_cell.length_c   1.000
_cell.angle_alpha   90.00
_cell.angle_beta   90.00
_cell.angle_gamma   90.00
#
_symmetry.space_group_name_H-M   'P 1'
#
loop_
_entity.id
_entity.type
_entity.pdbx_description
1 polymer ?
#
loop_
_entity_poly.entity_id
_entity_poly.type
_entity_poly.pdbx_seq_one_letter_code
_entity_poly.pdbx_strand_id
1 'polypeptide(L)'
;MTTQDTVSYEGLPTDKAQTAKLQSVTWDVDTDEATGTSTYTPETAQTAIESPAVDGYTADQTTVLFDQASDTTAPENQSKTVTYTADPQTLTVTYIDDATGETMPALDTTLTGTTDETGTYTVSVPTNYVLSQGQSASVAYTYTTDNTDDITVHLTHAIADGTTNTTRTIYYVVEGDNSQNPTPTTQTVTWKVERDMVTGAIVATAEGDYEASDSPEVSGYTPDQATVAAETLGAIDTQPTDTKVYVAYTADPATEKVTYIDDATGEEMPTLDTTIDGYTGMKGTYDVTVPNNYVLGQGQSAEVAYTMQPGETALTVHLNHMIVDGTATTTRTITYVVPGDPSAAPKTVTQDITWKVVRDMVTGSSYATAQNGYDEVDTPTLVGYTADKSSVAQVLFGNEPTSDLADSTVVVTYTANPVAPDNGGNGGNDSDGGTPTTTGTDSSTPGNDTATDNDGDTVSGNDNGKSGDSGDTTTSSSSHGDTVTHGQANENSSVATTAKGDTTTGKQETTNRTLSGTLTTSSADTGGDKSVTGTADKTSKLPQTSEQQSGVWAIVGASLMGLLGLIGFGKKKREDD
;
A
#
# COMPACT_ATOMS: atom_id res chain seq x y z
N MET A 1 -7.62 6.84 -125.10
CA MET A 1 -6.50 6.36 -124.24
C MET A 1 -6.84 6.65 -122.78
N THR A 2 -6.17 6.01 -121.82
CA THR A 2 -6.34 6.31 -120.38
C THR A 2 -4.98 6.38 -119.69
N THR A 3 -4.77 7.39 -118.85
CA THR A 3 -3.68 7.44 -117.87
C THR A 3 -4.25 7.45 -116.45
N GLN A 4 -3.37 7.44 -115.45
CA GLN A 4 -3.73 7.35 -114.04
C GLN A 4 -2.97 8.39 -113.22
N ASP A 5 -3.72 9.25 -112.52
CA ASP A 5 -3.20 10.13 -111.48
C ASP A 5 -3.20 9.35 -110.15
N THR A 6 -2.09 9.39 -109.41
CA THR A 6 -1.91 8.60 -108.18
C THR A 6 -1.47 9.48 -107.01
N VAL A 7 -2.14 9.37 -105.87
CA VAL A 7 -1.69 9.96 -104.59
C VAL A 7 -1.26 8.85 -103.64
N SER A 8 0.01 8.87 -103.26
CA SER A 8 0.58 8.04 -102.20
C SER A 8 0.58 8.79 -100.87
N TYR A 9 0.54 8.05 -99.76
CA TYR A 9 0.46 8.61 -98.41
C TYR A 9 1.61 8.09 -97.54
N GLU A 10 2.24 8.99 -96.78
CA GLU A 10 3.36 8.68 -95.86
C GLU A 10 3.25 9.48 -94.55
N GLY A 11 4.13 9.22 -93.59
CA GLY A 11 4.14 9.89 -92.27
C GLY A 11 3.20 9.28 -91.22
N LEU A 12 2.31 8.36 -91.63
CA LEU A 12 1.42 7.60 -90.76
C LEU A 12 2.09 6.33 -90.20
N PRO A 13 1.71 5.86 -89.00
CA PRO A 13 2.15 4.56 -88.48
C PRO A 13 1.52 3.40 -89.25
N THR A 14 2.13 2.22 -89.14
CA THR A 14 1.86 1.04 -89.99
C THR A 14 0.41 0.55 -89.95
N ASP A 15 -0.28 0.73 -88.83
CA ASP A 15 -1.68 0.37 -88.59
C ASP A 15 -2.67 1.41 -89.13
N LYS A 16 -2.29 2.69 -89.18
CA LYS A 16 -3.07 3.79 -89.79
C LYS A 16 -2.73 4.04 -91.26
N ALA A 17 -1.79 3.28 -91.84
CA ALA A 17 -1.27 3.47 -93.19
C ALA A 17 -2.36 3.42 -94.28
N GLN A 18 -2.43 4.48 -95.10
CA GLN A 18 -3.45 4.63 -96.14
C GLN A 18 -3.00 4.04 -97.47
N THR A 19 -3.87 3.27 -98.12
CA THR A 19 -3.64 2.81 -99.50
C THR A 19 -3.68 3.97 -100.48
N ALA A 20 -2.74 4.02 -101.43
CA ALA A 20 -2.70 5.04 -102.46
C ALA A 20 -4.04 5.14 -103.22
N LYS A 21 -4.54 6.37 -103.41
CA LYS A 21 -5.75 6.64 -104.22
C LYS A 21 -5.36 6.88 -105.66
N LEU A 22 -6.20 6.40 -106.59
CA LEU A 22 -5.93 6.45 -108.02
C LEU A 22 -7.16 6.99 -108.75
N GLN A 23 -6.96 7.95 -109.65
CA GLN A 23 -7.99 8.54 -110.51
C GLN A 23 -7.62 8.29 -111.97
N SER A 24 -8.56 7.75 -112.76
CA SER A 24 -8.35 7.56 -114.19
C SER A 24 -8.63 8.85 -114.96
N VAL A 25 -7.76 9.16 -115.92
CA VAL A 25 -7.93 10.26 -116.88
C VAL A 25 -8.18 9.65 -118.25
N THR A 26 -9.36 9.91 -118.83
CA THR A 26 -9.63 9.55 -120.23
C THR A 26 -9.07 10.62 -121.16
N TRP A 27 -8.46 10.17 -122.25
CA TRP A 27 -7.94 11.01 -123.32
C TRP A 27 -8.58 10.59 -124.63
N ASP A 28 -9.20 11.53 -125.34
CA ASP A 28 -9.48 11.35 -126.76
C ASP A 28 -8.16 11.43 -127.55
N VAL A 29 -8.09 10.71 -128.67
CA VAL A 29 -6.87 10.54 -129.47
C VAL A 29 -7.21 10.69 -130.95
N ASP A 30 -7.10 11.91 -131.44
CA ASP A 30 -7.15 12.20 -132.87
C ASP A 30 -5.78 11.94 -133.50
N THR A 31 -5.73 11.44 -134.73
CA THR A 31 -4.46 11.16 -135.44
C THR A 31 -4.59 11.59 -136.90
N ASP A 32 -3.81 12.60 -137.27
CA ASP A 32 -3.75 13.09 -138.64
C ASP A 32 -3.10 12.04 -139.56
N GLU A 33 -3.92 11.37 -140.38
CA GLU A 33 -3.46 10.36 -141.36
C GLU A 33 -2.41 10.90 -142.35
N ALA A 34 -2.31 12.22 -142.56
CA ALA A 34 -1.37 12.81 -143.51
C ALA A 34 0.03 13.07 -142.92
N THR A 35 0.15 13.32 -141.60
CA THR A 35 1.45 13.53 -140.93
C THR A 35 1.84 12.39 -139.98
N GLY A 36 0.91 11.55 -139.57
CA GLY A 36 1.09 10.55 -138.52
C GLY A 36 1.15 11.14 -137.10
N THR A 37 0.80 12.41 -136.93
CA THR A 37 0.81 13.09 -135.62
C THR A 37 -0.48 12.79 -134.88
N SER A 38 -0.38 12.21 -133.68
CA SER A 38 -1.51 12.09 -132.74
C SER A 38 -1.61 13.33 -131.86
N THR A 39 -2.84 13.78 -131.58
CA THR A 39 -3.15 14.79 -130.56
C THR A 39 -3.98 14.14 -129.47
N TYR A 40 -3.53 14.26 -128.23
CA TYR A 40 -4.17 13.72 -127.04
C TYR A 40 -4.92 14.86 -126.34
N THR A 41 -6.22 14.71 -126.10
CA THR A 41 -7.04 15.72 -125.40
C THR A 41 -7.74 15.10 -124.21
N PRO A 42 -7.56 15.61 -122.98
CA PRO A 42 -8.17 15.03 -121.79
C PRO A 42 -9.67 15.39 -121.72
N GLU A 43 -10.51 14.44 -121.31
CA GLU A 43 -11.94 14.70 -121.05
C GLU A 43 -12.15 15.69 -119.86
N THR A 44 -11.16 15.78 -118.97
CA THR A 44 -11.15 16.67 -117.80
C THR A 44 -9.80 17.39 -117.68
N ALA A 45 -9.80 18.71 -117.79
CA ALA A 45 -8.57 19.52 -117.74
C ALA A 45 -7.88 19.58 -116.36
N GLN A 46 -8.55 19.10 -115.31
CA GLN A 46 -7.98 18.92 -113.98
C GLN A 46 -8.69 17.76 -113.27
N THR A 47 -7.96 16.96 -112.51
CA THR A 47 -8.52 16.00 -111.55
C THR A 47 -8.18 16.42 -110.12
N ALA A 48 -8.93 15.89 -109.16
CA ALA A 48 -8.73 16.13 -107.73
C ALA A 48 -8.84 14.81 -106.96
N ILE A 49 -7.90 14.56 -106.06
CA ILE A 49 -7.92 13.44 -105.12
C ILE A 49 -7.87 14.02 -103.70
N GLU A 50 -8.94 13.80 -102.92
CA GLU A 50 -8.98 14.17 -101.50
C GLU A 50 -8.11 13.22 -100.67
N SER A 51 -7.32 13.76 -99.75
CA SER A 51 -6.56 12.99 -98.77
C SER A 51 -7.50 12.44 -97.69
N PRO A 52 -7.36 11.18 -97.24
CA PRO A 52 -8.09 10.67 -96.08
C PRO A 52 -7.96 11.60 -94.85
N ALA A 53 -9.04 11.82 -94.13
CA ALA A 53 -8.94 12.25 -92.74
C ALA A 53 -8.44 11.07 -91.90
N VAL A 54 -7.40 11.29 -91.11
CA VAL A 54 -6.84 10.30 -90.19
C VAL A 54 -6.79 10.95 -88.81
N ASP A 55 -7.32 10.28 -87.79
CA ASP A 55 -7.55 10.92 -86.50
C ASP A 55 -6.23 11.22 -85.78
N GLY A 56 -6.08 12.48 -85.37
CA GLY A 56 -4.85 13.04 -84.80
C GLY A 56 -3.69 13.19 -85.78
N TYR A 57 -3.93 13.23 -87.09
CA TYR A 57 -2.91 13.48 -88.11
C TYR A 57 -3.35 14.50 -89.17
N THR A 58 -2.68 15.65 -89.21
CA THR A 58 -2.82 16.64 -90.28
C THR A 58 -2.03 16.23 -91.53
N ALA A 59 -2.70 16.16 -92.69
CA ALA A 59 -2.07 16.04 -94.01
C ALA A 59 -1.51 17.40 -94.48
N ASP A 60 -0.33 17.40 -95.12
CA ASP A 60 0.24 18.61 -95.74
C ASP A 60 -0.66 19.20 -96.85
N GLN A 61 -1.39 18.33 -97.56
CA GLN A 61 -2.38 18.67 -98.58
C GLN A 61 -3.68 17.89 -98.34
N THR A 62 -4.78 18.59 -98.06
CA THR A 62 -6.12 17.98 -97.89
C THR A 62 -6.75 17.55 -99.22
N THR A 63 -6.37 18.19 -100.33
CA THR A 63 -6.77 17.82 -101.69
C THR A 63 -5.59 18.02 -102.63
N VAL A 64 -5.26 16.99 -103.42
CA VAL A 64 -4.21 17.03 -104.42
C VAL A 64 -4.84 17.21 -105.80
N LEU A 65 -4.42 18.25 -106.53
CA LEU A 65 -4.87 18.54 -107.90
C LEU A 65 -3.84 18.04 -108.92
N PHE A 66 -4.31 17.52 -110.06
CA PHE A 66 -3.47 17.19 -111.21
C PHE A 66 -4.01 17.91 -112.44
N ASP A 67 -3.18 18.77 -113.03
CA ASP A 67 -3.53 19.53 -114.24
C ASP A 67 -3.29 18.66 -115.48
N GLN A 68 -4.21 18.70 -116.44
CA GLN A 68 -4.16 17.92 -117.67
C GLN A 68 -4.33 18.87 -118.87
N ALA A 69 -3.41 18.81 -119.83
CA ALA A 69 -3.39 19.68 -121.01
C ALA A 69 -3.31 18.86 -122.30
N SER A 70 -3.92 19.35 -123.38
CA SER A 70 -3.76 18.71 -124.69
C SER A 70 -2.35 18.89 -125.25
N ASP A 71 -1.77 17.82 -125.78
CA ASP A 71 -0.44 17.82 -126.42
C ASP A 71 -0.36 16.76 -127.53
N THR A 72 0.73 16.79 -128.29
CA THR A 72 1.12 15.80 -129.31
C THR A 72 2.04 14.70 -128.77
N THR A 73 2.57 14.84 -127.56
CA THR A 73 3.21 13.71 -126.84
C THR A 73 2.16 12.81 -126.20
N ALA A 74 2.45 11.51 -126.10
CA ALA A 74 1.54 10.58 -125.44
C ALA A 74 1.57 10.83 -123.91
N PRO A 75 0.41 11.03 -123.26
CA PRO A 75 0.36 11.38 -121.85
C PRO A 75 0.81 10.19 -120.98
N GLU A 76 1.53 10.49 -119.91
CA GLU A 76 2.00 9.52 -118.91
C GLU A 76 1.12 9.53 -117.64
N ASN A 77 1.39 8.60 -116.72
CA ASN A 77 0.74 8.58 -115.40
C ASN A 77 1.39 9.64 -114.49
N GLN A 78 0.58 10.41 -113.77
CA GLN A 78 1.09 11.37 -112.78
C GLN A 78 1.10 10.76 -111.37
N SER A 79 2.07 11.14 -110.54
CA SER A 79 2.10 10.75 -109.13
C SER A 79 2.52 11.88 -108.22
N LYS A 80 1.90 11.95 -107.04
CA LYS A 80 2.23 12.88 -105.95
C LYS A 80 2.18 12.14 -104.61
N THR A 81 2.88 12.67 -103.63
CA THR A 81 2.88 12.18 -102.25
C THR A 81 2.24 13.22 -101.34
N VAL A 82 1.50 12.73 -100.34
CA VAL A 82 0.95 13.50 -99.22
C VAL A 82 1.59 12.97 -97.94
N THR A 83 2.14 13.87 -97.14
CA THR A 83 2.85 13.56 -95.91
C THR A 83 1.99 14.00 -94.72
N TYR A 84 1.63 13.04 -93.86
CA TYR A 84 0.93 13.34 -92.60
C TYR A 84 1.92 13.70 -91.50
N THR A 85 1.53 14.63 -90.64
CA THR A 85 2.21 14.97 -89.39
C THR A 85 1.30 14.63 -88.22
N ALA A 86 1.84 13.99 -87.17
CA ALA A 86 1.09 13.73 -85.95
C ALA A 86 0.74 15.06 -85.25
N ASP A 87 -0.52 15.25 -84.90
CA ASP A 87 -0.99 16.47 -84.25
C ASP A 87 -0.51 16.54 -82.79
N PRO A 88 -0.28 17.74 -82.21
CA PRO A 88 0.10 17.88 -80.81
C PRO A 88 -1.03 17.47 -79.86
N GLN A 89 -0.72 16.64 -78.86
CA GLN A 89 -1.66 16.16 -77.84
C GLN A 89 -1.19 16.51 -76.42
N THR A 90 -2.12 16.45 -75.47
CA THR A 90 -1.85 16.68 -74.05
C THR A 90 -2.65 15.73 -73.17
N LEU A 91 -1.98 15.03 -72.26
CA LEU A 91 -2.63 14.21 -71.22
C LEU A 91 -2.42 14.84 -69.85
N THR A 92 -3.37 14.64 -68.95
CA THR A 92 -3.30 15.07 -67.55
C THR A 92 -2.96 13.91 -66.64
N VAL A 93 -2.19 14.21 -65.59
CA VAL A 93 -1.96 13.31 -64.46
C VAL A 93 -2.62 13.92 -63.24
N THR A 94 -3.53 13.17 -62.63
CA THR A 94 -4.30 13.56 -61.45
C THR A 94 -3.91 12.70 -60.25
N TYR A 95 -3.79 13.31 -59.08
CA TYR A 95 -3.50 12.60 -57.83
C TYR A 95 -4.73 12.57 -56.91
N ILE A 96 -4.97 11.42 -56.28
CA ILE A 96 -6.04 11.21 -55.28
C ILE A 96 -5.41 10.68 -54.00
N ASP A 97 -5.81 11.24 -52.85
CA ASP A 97 -5.58 10.62 -51.55
C ASP A 97 -6.78 9.73 -51.18
N ASP A 98 -6.55 8.43 -51.06
CA ASP A 98 -7.57 7.45 -50.70
C ASP A 98 -7.96 7.52 -49.20
N ALA A 99 -7.20 8.21 -48.34
CA ALA A 99 -7.55 8.35 -46.92
C ALA A 99 -8.68 9.36 -46.70
N THR A 100 -8.75 10.43 -47.50
CA THR A 100 -9.82 11.44 -47.52
C THR A 100 -10.82 11.26 -48.66
N GLY A 101 -10.38 10.69 -49.79
CA GLY A 101 -11.11 10.65 -51.05
C GLY A 101 -11.03 11.96 -51.85
N GLU A 102 -10.13 12.88 -51.50
CA GLU A 102 -9.96 14.16 -52.17
C GLU A 102 -8.83 14.12 -53.22
N THR A 103 -8.92 14.97 -54.24
CA THR A 103 -7.84 15.16 -55.21
C THR A 103 -6.71 16.01 -54.63
N MET A 104 -5.51 15.91 -55.21
CA MET A 104 -4.33 16.66 -54.77
C MET A 104 -3.79 17.62 -55.86
N PRO A 105 -4.51 18.69 -56.27
CA PRO A 105 -4.13 19.56 -57.40
C PRO A 105 -2.77 20.26 -57.34
N ALA A 106 -2.05 20.17 -56.22
CA ALA A 106 -0.67 20.63 -56.09
C ALA A 106 0.37 19.64 -56.66
N LEU A 107 -0.05 18.41 -56.99
CA LEU A 107 0.76 17.35 -57.60
C LEU A 107 0.41 17.10 -59.08
N ASP A 108 -0.79 17.51 -59.49
CA ASP A 108 -1.30 17.33 -60.85
C ASP A 108 -0.38 17.98 -61.89
N THR A 109 -0.25 17.35 -63.06
CA THR A 109 0.62 17.84 -64.13
C THR A 109 0.05 17.52 -65.51
N THR A 110 0.48 18.26 -66.53
CA THR A 110 0.10 18.04 -67.93
C THR A 110 1.35 17.66 -68.72
N LEU A 111 1.30 16.53 -69.41
CA LEU A 111 2.34 16.10 -70.34
C LEU A 111 1.92 16.50 -71.76
N THR A 112 2.90 16.81 -72.61
CA THR A 112 2.67 17.27 -74.00
C THR A 112 3.50 16.43 -74.97
N GLY A 113 2.92 15.99 -76.07
CA GLY A 113 3.60 15.22 -77.12
C GLY A 113 2.81 15.25 -78.43
N THR A 114 2.88 14.19 -79.23
CA THR A 114 2.10 14.03 -80.46
C THR A 114 1.32 12.72 -80.53
N THR A 115 0.28 12.65 -81.36
CA THR A 115 -0.55 11.44 -81.54
C THR A 115 0.28 10.16 -81.75
N ASP A 116 -0.09 9.09 -81.04
CA ASP A 116 0.58 7.78 -81.01
C ASP A 116 2.02 7.78 -80.43
N GLU A 117 2.54 8.91 -79.92
CA GLU A 117 3.82 8.93 -79.21
C GLU A 117 3.68 8.21 -77.85
N THR A 118 4.51 7.18 -77.63
CA THR A 118 4.47 6.34 -76.42
C THR A 118 5.41 6.87 -75.35
N GLY A 119 4.95 6.94 -74.10
CA GLY A 119 5.74 7.42 -72.98
C GLY A 119 5.57 6.58 -71.71
N THR A 120 6.22 7.02 -70.63
CA THR A 120 6.15 6.35 -69.33
C THR A 120 6.28 7.39 -68.22
N TYR A 121 5.19 7.60 -67.49
CA TYR A 121 5.17 8.45 -66.31
C TYR A 121 5.81 7.72 -65.12
N THR A 122 6.48 8.46 -64.24
CA THR A 122 7.01 7.97 -62.96
C THR A 122 6.35 8.75 -61.84
N VAL A 123 5.72 8.06 -60.90
CA VAL A 123 4.93 8.67 -59.83
C VAL A 123 5.83 9.39 -58.84
N SER A 124 5.48 10.63 -58.49
CA SER A 124 6.13 11.42 -57.45
C SER A 124 5.34 11.28 -56.14
N VAL A 125 5.82 10.42 -55.24
CA VAL A 125 5.19 10.22 -53.92
C VAL A 125 5.66 11.32 -52.94
N PRO A 126 4.76 12.12 -52.35
CA PRO A 126 5.11 13.12 -51.34
C PRO A 126 5.60 12.51 -50.02
N THR A 127 6.29 13.32 -49.21
CA THR A 127 6.60 12.99 -47.82
C THR A 127 5.34 12.58 -47.05
N ASN A 128 5.44 11.51 -46.27
CA ASN A 128 4.35 10.93 -45.45
C ASN A 128 3.18 10.30 -46.23
N TYR A 129 3.29 10.14 -47.54
CA TYR A 129 2.38 9.31 -48.35
C TYR A 129 3.09 8.03 -48.84
N VAL A 130 2.29 7.04 -49.24
CA VAL A 130 2.72 5.83 -49.97
C VAL A 130 1.78 5.59 -51.17
N LEU A 131 2.22 4.76 -52.12
CA LEU A 131 1.36 4.28 -53.20
C LEU A 131 0.25 3.40 -52.63
N SER A 132 -1.00 3.60 -53.07
CA SER A 132 -2.11 2.73 -52.69
C SER A 132 -1.95 1.30 -53.20
N GLN A 133 -2.65 0.33 -52.59
CA GLN A 133 -2.49 -1.08 -52.92
C GLN A 133 -2.89 -1.37 -54.38
N GLY A 134 -1.90 -1.70 -55.21
CA GLY A 134 -2.07 -1.96 -56.64
C GLY A 134 -1.76 -0.77 -57.55
N GLN A 135 -1.53 0.44 -57.00
CA GLN A 135 -1.01 1.56 -57.77
C GLN A 135 0.43 1.27 -58.22
N SER A 136 0.66 1.29 -59.53
CA SER A 136 2.01 1.19 -60.08
C SER A 136 2.79 2.49 -59.85
N ALA A 137 4.05 2.36 -59.43
CA ALA A 137 5.00 3.47 -59.30
C ALA A 137 5.37 4.14 -60.65
N SER A 138 4.99 3.51 -61.76
CA SER A 138 5.20 4.01 -63.12
C SER A 138 4.06 3.52 -64.02
N VAL A 139 3.62 4.37 -64.94
CA VAL A 139 2.47 4.14 -65.81
C VAL A 139 2.89 4.40 -67.25
N ALA A 140 2.78 3.39 -68.12
CA ALA A 140 2.98 3.56 -69.55
C ALA A 140 1.76 4.21 -70.19
N TYR A 141 1.97 5.12 -71.14
CA TYR A 141 0.90 5.83 -71.84
C TYR A 141 1.22 5.94 -73.34
N THR A 142 0.23 6.34 -74.13
CA THR A 142 0.35 6.64 -75.55
C THR A 142 -0.61 7.77 -75.84
N TYR A 143 -0.14 8.88 -76.41
CA TYR A 143 -0.99 10.06 -76.57
C TYR A 143 -2.16 9.80 -77.53
N THR A 144 -3.38 10.03 -77.06
CA THR A 144 -4.62 9.82 -77.81
C THR A 144 -5.30 11.14 -78.18
N THR A 145 -6.31 11.05 -79.04
CA THR A 145 -7.16 12.16 -79.51
C THR A 145 -8.39 12.37 -78.62
N ASP A 146 -8.79 11.33 -77.88
CA ASP A 146 -9.63 11.43 -76.70
C ASP A 146 -8.77 11.28 -75.43
N ASN A 147 -9.30 11.78 -74.30
CA ASN A 147 -8.66 11.75 -72.98
C ASN A 147 -8.57 10.34 -72.35
N THR A 148 -8.44 9.27 -73.16
CA THR A 148 -8.32 7.89 -72.63
C THR A 148 -6.91 7.56 -72.14
N ASP A 149 -5.96 8.46 -72.34
CA ASP A 149 -4.58 8.46 -71.85
C ASP A 149 -4.37 9.26 -70.54
N ASP A 150 -5.40 9.95 -70.03
CA ASP A 150 -5.38 10.62 -68.72
C ASP A 150 -5.04 9.62 -67.60
N ILE A 151 -4.09 9.98 -66.73
CA ILE A 151 -3.57 9.11 -65.67
C ILE A 151 -4.13 9.56 -64.32
N THR A 152 -4.73 8.63 -63.56
CA THR A 152 -5.00 8.83 -62.13
C THR A 152 -3.99 8.06 -61.28
N VAL A 153 -3.48 8.70 -60.23
CA VAL A 153 -2.53 8.15 -59.28
C VAL A 153 -3.15 8.13 -57.89
N HIS A 154 -3.31 6.93 -57.34
CA HIS A 154 -3.82 6.71 -55.99
C HIS A 154 -2.70 6.64 -54.96
N LEU A 155 -2.74 7.53 -53.98
CA LEU A 155 -1.88 7.56 -52.81
C LEU A 155 -2.71 7.34 -51.54
N THR A 156 -2.04 6.95 -50.46
CA THR A 156 -2.63 6.91 -49.12
C THR A 156 -1.61 7.34 -48.07
N HIS A 157 -2.08 7.70 -46.88
CA HIS A 157 -1.22 8.14 -45.77
C HIS A 157 -0.26 7.02 -45.34
N ALA A 158 1.00 7.37 -45.10
CA ALA A 158 1.95 6.47 -44.46
C ALA A 158 1.57 6.30 -42.98
N ILE A 159 1.43 5.05 -42.54
CA ILE A 159 1.26 4.72 -41.13
C ILE A 159 2.61 4.35 -40.53
N ALA A 160 2.93 4.90 -39.36
CA ALA A 160 4.08 4.51 -38.55
C ALA A 160 3.63 3.67 -37.35
N ASP A 161 4.04 2.41 -37.31
CA ASP A 161 3.92 1.54 -36.14
C ASP A 161 4.91 1.95 -35.03
N GLY A 162 4.47 1.81 -33.79
CA GLY A 162 5.29 1.90 -32.59
C GLY A 162 4.67 1.12 -31.43
N THR A 163 5.37 1.09 -30.30
CA THR A 163 4.86 0.49 -29.07
C THR A 163 5.13 1.39 -27.86
N THR A 164 4.28 1.29 -26.85
CA THR A 164 4.43 1.97 -25.55
C THR A 164 3.88 1.08 -24.44
N ASN A 165 4.37 1.26 -23.22
CA ASN A 165 3.84 0.56 -22.06
C ASN A 165 3.13 1.56 -21.13
N THR A 166 2.08 1.10 -20.45
CA THR A 166 1.47 1.79 -19.31
C THR A 166 1.36 0.87 -18.13
N THR A 167 1.20 1.45 -16.94
CA THR A 167 1.00 0.72 -15.70
C THR A 167 -0.33 1.08 -15.02
N ARG A 168 -0.95 0.10 -14.37
CA ARG A 168 -1.95 0.30 -13.32
C ARG A 168 -1.29 -0.04 -12.00
N THR A 169 -1.11 0.95 -11.13
CA THR A 169 -0.53 0.74 -9.78
C THR A 169 -1.61 0.84 -8.72
N ILE A 170 -1.79 -0.25 -7.97
CA ILE A 170 -2.72 -0.40 -6.87
C ILE A 170 -1.98 -0.09 -5.57
N TYR A 171 -2.37 0.99 -4.90
CA TYR A 171 -1.81 1.42 -3.63
C TYR A 171 -2.70 1.00 -2.47
N TYR A 172 -2.13 0.22 -1.54
CA TYR A 172 -2.78 -0.20 -0.30
C TYR A 172 -2.45 0.82 0.81
N VAL A 173 -3.47 1.35 1.47
CA VAL A 173 -3.33 2.45 2.45
C VAL A 173 -4.05 2.10 3.75
N VAL A 174 -3.31 1.95 4.84
CA VAL A 174 -3.82 1.77 6.19
C VAL A 174 -4.12 3.13 6.80
N GLU A 175 -5.38 3.37 7.18
CA GLU A 175 -5.78 4.67 7.70
C GLU A 175 -5.13 4.95 9.07
N GLY A 176 -4.35 6.02 9.13
CA GLY A 176 -3.69 6.48 10.37
C GLY A 176 -2.31 5.88 10.65
N ASP A 177 -1.93 4.75 10.03
CA ASP A 177 -0.59 4.18 10.16
C ASP A 177 0.00 3.71 8.81
N ASN A 178 0.58 4.66 8.08
CA ASN A 178 1.30 4.40 6.84
C ASN A 178 2.48 3.41 6.96
N SER A 179 2.92 3.03 8.17
CA SER A 179 3.97 2.01 8.34
C SER A 179 3.48 0.59 8.13
N GLN A 180 2.16 0.36 8.21
CA GLN A 180 1.51 -0.93 7.92
C GLN A 180 1.14 -1.09 6.42
N ASN A 181 1.33 -0.07 5.59
CA ASN A 181 0.94 -0.11 4.18
C ASN A 181 1.60 -1.27 3.42
N PRO A 182 0.82 -2.20 2.84
CA PRO A 182 1.35 -3.23 1.96
C PRO A 182 2.06 -2.65 0.72
N THR A 183 3.05 -3.38 0.19
CA THR A 183 3.75 -3.02 -1.05
C THR A 183 2.75 -2.88 -2.20
N PRO A 184 2.74 -1.76 -2.96
CA PRO A 184 1.84 -1.57 -4.09
C PRO A 184 1.99 -2.64 -5.18
N THR A 185 0.87 -3.08 -5.76
CA THR A 185 0.85 -4.00 -6.91
C THR A 185 0.87 -3.19 -8.20
N THR A 186 1.84 -3.43 -9.08
CA THR A 186 1.91 -2.79 -10.40
C THR A 186 1.64 -3.84 -11.49
N GLN A 187 0.62 -3.57 -12.31
CA GLN A 187 0.31 -4.33 -13.52
C GLN A 187 0.75 -3.50 -14.74
N THR A 188 1.28 -4.13 -15.78
CA THR A 188 1.82 -3.45 -16.98
C THR A 188 1.15 -3.97 -18.25
N VAL A 189 0.73 -3.07 -19.13
CA VAL A 189 0.16 -3.38 -20.44
C VAL A 189 1.00 -2.75 -21.54
N THR A 190 1.33 -3.53 -22.57
CA THR A 190 1.90 -3.05 -23.83
C THR A 190 0.77 -2.59 -24.75
N TRP A 191 0.98 -1.51 -25.47
CA TRP A 191 0.09 -1.00 -26.50
C TRP A 191 0.82 -0.95 -27.83
N LYS A 192 0.21 -1.50 -28.88
CA LYS A 192 0.57 -1.17 -30.26
C LYS A 192 0.01 0.21 -30.58
N VAL A 193 0.84 1.13 -31.08
CA VAL A 193 0.43 2.47 -31.49
C VAL A 193 0.66 2.63 -32.98
N GLU A 194 -0.40 2.93 -33.72
CA GLU A 194 -0.35 3.30 -35.13
C GLU A 194 -0.50 4.82 -35.23
N ARG A 195 0.38 5.48 -35.99
CA ARG A 195 0.31 6.94 -36.26
C ARG A 195 0.14 7.20 -37.74
N ASP A 196 -0.89 7.97 -38.08
CA ASP A 196 -1.02 8.62 -39.39
C ASP A 196 0.04 9.74 -39.50
N MET A 197 0.94 9.63 -40.48
CA MET A 197 2.04 10.57 -40.65
C MET A 197 1.64 11.88 -41.35
N VAL A 198 0.46 11.97 -41.97
CA VAL A 198 -0.06 13.19 -42.61
C VAL A 198 -0.89 14.00 -41.61
N THR A 199 -1.83 13.37 -40.91
CA THR A 199 -2.71 14.06 -39.94
C THR A 199 -2.11 14.13 -38.53
N GLY A 200 -1.14 13.27 -38.22
CA GLY A 200 -0.57 13.12 -36.88
C GLY A 200 -1.43 12.33 -35.90
N ALA A 201 -2.65 11.93 -36.31
CA ALA A 201 -3.58 11.14 -35.50
C ALA A 201 -2.99 9.78 -35.10
N ILE A 202 -3.47 9.23 -33.99
CA ILE A 202 -3.04 7.92 -33.48
C ILE A 202 -4.21 7.01 -33.14
N VAL A 203 -3.99 5.71 -33.24
CA VAL A 203 -4.78 4.70 -32.54
C VAL A 203 -3.83 3.82 -31.75
N ALA A 204 -4.07 3.73 -30.44
CA ALA A 204 -3.37 2.81 -29.55
C ALA A 204 -4.29 1.63 -29.20
N THR A 205 -3.83 0.41 -29.42
CA THR A 205 -4.55 -0.83 -29.10
C THR A 205 -3.76 -1.62 -28.06
N ALA A 206 -4.40 -1.97 -26.95
CA ALA A 206 -3.78 -2.76 -25.89
C ALA A 206 -3.52 -4.21 -26.37
N GLU A 207 -2.37 -4.77 -26.00
CA GLU A 207 -2.01 -6.17 -26.27
C GLU A 207 -2.43 -7.12 -25.11
N GLY A 208 -3.11 -6.59 -24.10
CA GLY A 208 -3.63 -7.33 -22.95
C GLY A 208 -4.41 -6.44 -21.99
N ASP A 209 -5.16 -7.06 -21.07
CA ASP A 209 -6.02 -6.41 -20.09
C ASP A 209 -5.31 -6.29 -18.71
N TYR A 210 -5.91 -5.54 -17.79
CA TYR A 210 -5.49 -5.60 -16.38
C TYR A 210 -6.28 -6.68 -15.64
N GLU A 211 -5.59 -7.69 -15.12
CA GLU A 211 -6.18 -8.78 -14.32
C GLU A 211 -6.76 -8.29 -12.97
N ALA A 212 -7.60 -9.12 -12.35
CA ALA A 212 -8.01 -8.90 -10.96
C ALA A 212 -6.81 -9.04 -10.01
N SER A 213 -6.80 -8.29 -8.91
CA SER A 213 -5.76 -8.36 -7.88
C SER A 213 -6.40 -8.38 -6.50
N ASP A 214 -6.18 -9.47 -5.77
CA ASP A 214 -6.58 -9.55 -4.37
C ASP A 214 -5.76 -8.56 -3.52
N SER A 215 -6.40 -8.00 -2.50
CA SER A 215 -5.78 -7.06 -1.57
C SER A 215 -5.09 -7.83 -0.44
N PRO A 216 -3.83 -7.52 -0.08
CA PRO A 216 -3.10 -8.23 0.98
C PRO A 216 -3.83 -8.27 2.32
N GLU A 217 -3.67 -9.36 3.07
CA GLU A 217 -4.15 -9.45 4.45
C GLU A 217 -3.31 -8.56 5.37
N VAL A 218 -3.96 -7.73 6.19
CA VAL A 218 -3.33 -6.86 7.19
C VAL A 218 -4.01 -7.12 8.53
N SER A 219 -3.25 -7.58 9.53
CA SER A 219 -3.80 -8.06 10.79
C SER A 219 -4.55 -6.96 11.54
N GLY A 220 -5.87 -7.13 11.72
CA GLY A 220 -6.73 -6.15 12.39
C GLY A 220 -7.21 -5.00 11.51
N TYR A 221 -7.12 -5.11 10.19
CA TYR A 221 -7.68 -4.12 9.26
C TYR A 221 -8.39 -4.78 8.07
N THR A 222 -9.63 -4.38 7.82
CA THR A 222 -10.41 -4.79 6.64
C THR A 222 -10.24 -3.81 5.48
N PRO A 223 -9.89 -4.25 4.25
CA PRO A 223 -9.88 -3.40 3.06
C PRO A 223 -11.29 -3.09 2.54
N ASP A 224 -11.48 -1.88 2.02
CA ASP A 224 -12.71 -1.45 1.32
C ASP A 224 -12.99 -2.28 0.04
N GLN A 225 -11.92 -2.76 -0.59
CA GLN A 225 -11.92 -3.63 -1.76
C GLN A 225 -11.08 -4.87 -1.46
N ALA A 226 -11.72 -6.00 -1.13
CA ALA A 226 -11.02 -7.28 -0.92
C ALA A 226 -10.30 -7.78 -2.19
N THR A 227 -10.84 -7.45 -3.37
CA THR A 227 -10.22 -7.69 -4.68
C THR A 227 -10.45 -6.47 -5.55
N VAL A 228 -9.38 -5.89 -6.12
CA VAL A 228 -9.48 -4.90 -7.19
C VAL A 228 -9.84 -5.61 -8.50
N ALA A 229 -10.88 -5.15 -9.17
CA ALA A 229 -11.44 -5.82 -10.33
C ALA A 229 -10.51 -5.84 -11.57
N ALA A 230 -10.70 -6.84 -12.41
CA ALA A 230 -10.16 -6.86 -13.76
C ALA A 230 -10.76 -5.72 -14.61
N GLU A 231 -9.99 -5.22 -15.57
CA GLU A 231 -10.33 -4.06 -16.40
C GLU A 231 -9.89 -4.33 -17.84
N THR A 232 -10.88 -4.50 -18.73
CA THR A 232 -10.65 -4.79 -20.15
C THR A 232 -10.36 -3.52 -20.94
N LEU A 233 -9.27 -3.52 -21.71
CA LEU A 233 -8.78 -2.34 -22.42
C LEU A 233 -9.15 -2.39 -23.91
N GLY A 234 -9.80 -1.33 -24.39
CA GLY A 234 -10.12 -1.15 -25.81
C GLY A 234 -9.06 -0.36 -26.57
N ALA A 235 -9.22 -0.27 -27.89
CA ALA A 235 -8.47 0.69 -28.70
C ALA A 235 -8.92 2.13 -28.39
N ILE A 236 -7.97 3.06 -28.31
CA ILE A 236 -8.17 4.48 -28.03
C ILE A 236 -7.50 5.36 -29.10
N ASP A 237 -8.00 6.58 -29.28
CA ASP A 237 -7.52 7.59 -30.25
C ASP A 237 -6.50 8.59 -29.65
N THR A 238 -5.97 8.27 -28.47
CA THR A 238 -5.09 9.13 -27.66
C THR A 238 -3.89 8.35 -27.13
N GLN A 239 -2.90 9.06 -26.60
CA GLN A 239 -1.70 8.44 -26.04
C GLN A 239 -2.05 7.79 -24.69
N PRO A 240 -1.89 6.47 -24.51
CA PRO A 240 -2.22 5.81 -23.25
C PRO A 240 -1.27 6.27 -22.13
N THR A 241 -1.80 6.36 -20.90
CA THR A 241 -1.11 6.87 -19.70
C THR A 241 -1.23 5.91 -18.52
N ASP A 242 -0.32 6.02 -17.55
CA ASP A 242 -0.41 5.29 -16.28
C ASP A 242 -1.68 5.62 -15.47
N THR A 243 -2.24 4.62 -14.78
CA THR A 243 -3.40 4.73 -13.90
C THR A 243 -3.07 4.31 -12.47
N LYS A 244 -3.91 4.73 -11.52
CA LYS A 244 -3.75 4.45 -10.09
C LYS A 244 -5.08 4.02 -9.47
N VAL A 245 -5.03 2.95 -8.69
CA VAL A 245 -6.13 2.50 -7.82
C VAL A 245 -5.67 2.66 -6.38
N TYR A 246 -6.59 2.98 -5.48
CA TYR A 246 -6.35 3.02 -4.05
C TYR A 246 -7.31 2.05 -3.36
N VAL A 247 -6.76 1.28 -2.41
CA VAL A 247 -7.50 0.40 -1.49
C VAL A 247 -7.25 0.91 -0.08
N ALA A 248 -8.30 1.25 0.63
CA ALA A 248 -8.26 1.80 1.98
C ALA A 248 -8.55 0.71 3.00
N TYR A 249 -7.72 0.61 4.03
CA TYR A 249 -7.85 -0.36 5.11
C TYR A 249 -8.35 0.33 6.37
N THR A 250 -9.59 0.00 6.76
CA THR A 250 -10.22 0.46 8.00
C THR A 250 -9.83 -0.47 9.14
N ALA A 251 -9.48 0.10 10.29
CA ALA A 251 -9.17 -0.67 11.50
C ALA A 251 -10.39 -1.48 11.96
N ASP A 252 -10.19 -2.77 12.23
CA ASP A 252 -11.22 -3.65 12.77
C ASP A 252 -11.51 -3.32 14.25
N PRO A 253 -12.73 -3.61 14.76
CA PRO A 253 -13.03 -3.51 16.18
C PRO A 253 -12.12 -4.41 17.03
N ALA A 254 -11.66 -3.90 18.16
CA ALA A 254 -10.78 -4.59 19.11
C ALA A 254 -11.25 -4.37 20.55
N THR A 255 -11.02 -5.37 21.42
CA THR A 255 -11.43 -5.33 22.83
C THR A 255 -10.28 -5.82 23.72
N GLU A 256 -9.87 -4.97 24.67
CA GLU A 256 -8.88 -5.27 25.70
C GLU A 256 -9.58 -5.70 27.00
N LYS A 257 -9.16 -6.81 27.64
CA LYS A 257 -9.62 -7.17 29.00
C LYS A 257 -8.72 -6.55 30.05
N VAL A 258 -9.24 -5.68 30.88
CA VAL A 258 -8.57 -5.27 32.13
C VAL A 258 -8.86 -6.31 33.21
N THR A 259 -7.80 -6.85 33.81
CA THR A 259 -7.85 -7.86 34.88
C THR A 259 -7.14 -7.34 36.11
N TYR A 260 -7.78 -7.42 37.27
CA TYR A 260 -7.18 -7.00 38.54
C TYR A 260 -6.58 -8.21 39.27
N ILE A 261 -5.42 -8.04 39.89
CA ILE A 261 -4.74 -9.05 40.73
C ILE A 261 -4.46 -8.47 42.11
N ASP A 262 -4.77 -9.25 43.15
CA ASP A 262 -4.36 -8.97 44.53
C ASP A 262 -2.98 -9.59 44.79
N ASP A 263 -1.95 -8.76 44.94
CA ASP A 263 -0.56 -9.17 45.19
C ASP A 263 -0.37 -9.91 46.52
N ALA A 264 -1.29 -9.78 47.49
CA ALA A 264 -1.19 -10.44 48.79
C ALA A 264 -1.64 -11.90 48.76
N THR A 265 -2.54 -12.26 47.84
CA THR A 265 -3.05 -13.64 47.64
C THR A 265 -2.52 -14.29 46.37
N GLY A 266 -2.21 -13.50 45.34
CA GLY A 266 -1.92 -13.95 43.98
C GLY A 266 -3.16 -14.30 43.17
N GLU A 267 -4.37 -14.00 43.66
CA GLU A 267 -5.63 -14.31 42.97
C GLU A 267 -6.11 -13.14 42.09
N GLU A 268 -6.81 -13.45 41.01
CA GLU A 268 -7.55 -12.46 40.22
C GLU A 268 -8.74 -11.90 41.02
N MET A 269 -9.19 -10.70 40.66
CA MET A 269 -10.36 -10.05 41.24
C MET A 269 -11.49 -9.81 40.20
N PRO A 270 -12.17 -10.86 39.67
CA PRO A 270 -13.14 -10.73 38.56
C PRO A 270 -14.35 -9.81 38.79
N THR A 271 -14.54 -9.30 40.01
CA THR A 271 -15.55 -8.28 40.35
C THR A 271 -15.11 -6.84 40.00
N LEU A 272 -13.85 -6.64 39.63
CA LEU A 272 -13.26 -5.37 39.19
C LEU A 272 -12.94 -5.36 37.68
N ASP A 273 -12.91 -6.52 37.05
CA ASP A 273 -12.61 -6.69 35.63
C ASP A 273 -13.57 -5.88 34.74
N THR A 274 -13.01 -5.29 33.69
CA THR A 274 -13.76 -4.52 32.69
C THR A 274 -13.14 -4.72 31.32
N THR A 275 -13.92 -4.58 30.26
CA THR A 275 -13.36 -4.43 28.91
C THR A 275 -13.11 -2.97 28.56
N ILE A 276 -12.25 -2.74 27.57
CA ILE A 276 -12.13 -1.49 26.83
C ILE A 276 -12.38 -1.83 25.37
N ASP A 277 -13.42 -1.27 24.77
CA ASP A 277 -13.74 -1.47 23.35
C ASP A 277 -13.18 -0.33 22.50
N GLY A 278 -12.65 -0.65 21.32
CA GLY A 278 -12.02 0.29 20.41
C GLY A 278 -11.81 -0.30 19.01
N TYR A 279 -10.73 0.12 18.36
CA TYR A 279 -10.32 -0.35 17.04
C TYR A 279 -8.80 -0.58 17.01
N THR A 280 -8.31 -1.48 16.16
CA THR A 280 -6.87 -1.77 16.00
C THR A 280 -6.02 -0.50 15.90
N GLY A 281 -4.92 -0.43 16.64
CA GLY A 281 -4.00 0.71 16.65
C GLY A 281 -4.46 1.93 17.46
N MET A 282 -5.71 1.95 17.96
CA MET A 282 -6.19 2.98 18.89
C MET A 282 -5.33 3.03 20.15
N LYS A 283 -4.95 4.24 20.57
CA LYS A 283 -4.12 4.48 21.76
C LYS A 283 -4.91 5.25 22.80
N GLY A 284 -4.74 4.89 24.07
CA GLY A 284 -5.41 5.54 25.18
C GLY A 284 -4.71 5.27 26.50
N THR A 285 -5.31 5.79 27.57
CA THR A 285 -4.93 5.56 28.96
C THR A 285 -6.11 4.93 29.68
N TYR A 286 -5.84 3.94 30.53
CA TYR A 286 -6.81 3.38 31.47
C TYR A 286 -6.55 3.95 32.86
N ASP A 287 -7.57 4.58 33.44
CA ASP A 287 -7.53 5.15 34.79
C ASP A 287 -7.88 4.05 35.81
N VAL A 288 -6.91 3.65 36.63
CA VAL A 288 -7.06 2.54 37.58
C VAL A 288 -8.00 2.92 38.72
N THR A 289 -9.08 2.16 38.87
CA THR A 289 -9.98 2.27 40.01
C THR A 289 -9.45 1.42 41.16
N VAL A 290 -8.93 2.08 42.21
CA VAL A 290 -8.48 1.40 43.43
C VAL A 290 -9.68 1.22 44.39
N PRO A 291 -10.04 0.00 44.79
CA PRO A 291 -11.11 -0.23 45.77
C PRO A 291 -10.75 0.28 47.18
N ASN A 292 -11.76 0.47 48.02
CA ASN A 292 -11.54 0.69 49.45
C ASN A 292 -10.67 -0.41 50.06
N ASN A 293 -9.79 -0.02 50.99
CA ASN A 293 -8.86 -0.89 51.71
C ASN A 293 -7.73 -1.52 50.85
N TYR A 294 -7.62 -1.18 49.56
CA TYR A 294 -6.47 -1.51 48.72
C TYR A 294 -5.61 -0.26 48.44
N VAL A 295 -4.39 -0.50 47.95
CA VAL A 295 -3.47 0.46 47.36
C VAL A 295 -2.90 -0.14 46.06
N LEU A 296 -2.26 0.68 45.22
CA LEU A 296 -1.63 0.19 43.98
C LEU A 296 -0.45 -0.76 44.27
N GLY A 297 -0.24 -1.72 43.37
CA GLY A 297 0.92 -2.61 43.35
C GLY A 297 2.26 -1.87 43.31
N GLN A 298 3.35 -2.52 43.75
CA GLN A 298 4.67 -1.89 43.75
C GLN A 298 5.14 -1.64 42.30
N GLY A 299 5.12 -0.37 41.87
CA GLY A 299 5.44 0.02 40.50
C GLY A 299 4.24 0.03 39.54
N GLN A 300 3.04 -0.34 40.00
CA GLN A 300 1.80 -0.15 39.27
C GLN A 300 1.51 1.34 39.10
N SER A 301 1.23 1.77 37.87
CA SER A 301 0.75 3.13 37.60
C SER A 301 -0.75 3.26 37.88
N ALA A 302 -1.17 4.44 38.32
CA ALA A 302 -2.59 4.82 38.39
C ALA A 302 -3.20 5.08 37.00
N GLU A 303 -2.34 5.42 36.03
CA GLU A 303 -2.69 5.68 34.63
C GLU A 303 -1.89 4.70 33.75
N VAL A 304 -2.56 3.78 33.06
CA VAL A 304 -1.89 2.73 32.27
C VAL A 304 -2.15 2.96 30.78
N ALA A 305 -1.09 3.31 30.03
CA ALA A 305 -1.20 3.51 28.59
C ALA A 305 -1.31 2.17 27.83
N TYR A 306 -2.25 2.09 26.89
CA TYR A 306 -2.48 0.92 26.05
C TYR A 306 -2.46 1.27 24.54
N THR A 307 -2.37 0.25 23.69
CA THR A 307 -2.56 0.36 22.24
C THR A 307 -3.26 -0.89 21.76
N MET A 308 -4.52 -0.75 21.29
CA MET A 308 -5.36 -1.86 20.85
C MET A 308 -4.66 -2.72 19.80
N GLN A 309 -4.60 -4.04 20.06
CA GLN A 309 -4.11 -5.05 19.13
C GLN A 309 -5.28 -5.84 18.52
N PRO A 310 -5.09 -6.51 17.37
CA PRO A 310 -6.08 -7.46 16.89
C PRO A 310 -6.13 -8.71 17.78
N GLY A 311 -7.35 -9.07 18.22
CA GLY A 311 -7.60 -10.16 19.17
C GLY A 311 -7.80 -9.66 20.59
N GLU A 312 -8.02 -10.60 21.54
CA GLU A 312 -8.15 -10.28 22.96
C GLU A 312 -6.76 -10.15 23.60
N THR A 313 -6.30 -8.91 23.80
CA THR A 313 -5.18 -8.60 24.71
C THR A 313 -5.67 -8.34 26.13
N ALA A 314 -4.78 -8.55 27.11
CA ALA A 314 -5.10 -8.42 28.53
C ALA A 314 -4.17 -7.41 29.24
N LEU A 315 -4.80 -6.43 29.89
CA LEU A 315 -4.15 -5.42 30.71
C LEU A 315 -4.25 -5.83 32.18
N THR A 316 -3.12 -6.11 32.82
CA THR A 316 -3.08 -6.49 34.25
C THR A 316 -2.91 -5.27 35.15
N VAL A 317 -3.70 -5.19 36.21
CA VAL A 317 -3.59 -4.17 37.26
C VAL A 317 -3.31 -4.83 38.61
N HIS A 318 -2.16 -4.53 39.20
CA HIS A 318 -1.75 -5.05 40.50
C HIS A 318 -2.21 -4.15 41.65
N LEU A 319 -2.74 -4.76 42.71
CA LEU A 319 -3.17 -4.10 43.95
C LEU A 319 -2.55 -4.79 45.18
N ASN A 320 -2.25 -4.02 46.23
CA ASN A 320 -1.87 -4.54 47.55
C ASN A 320 -2.92 -4.19 48.61
N HIS A 321 -2.98 -4.98 49.68
CA HIS A 321 -3.75 -4.63 50.87
C HIS A 321 -3.23 -3.32 51.51
N MET A 322 -4.13 -2.43 51.91
CA MET A 322 -3.79 -1.25 52.70
C MET A 322 -3.43 -1.67 54.12
N ILE A 323 -2.16 -1.52 54.49
CA ILE A 323 -1.69 -1.76 55.86
C ILE A 323 -1.75 -0.46 56.67
N VAL A 324 -2.38 -0.51 57.83
CA VAL A 324 -2.52 0.62 58.76
C VAL A 324 -1.77 0.33 60.06
N ASP A 325 -0.82 1.21 60.37
CA ASP A 325 -0.12 1.23 61.66
C ASP A 325 -1.03 1.78 62.78
N GLY A 326 -0.91 1.22 63.98
CA GLY A 326 -1.57 1.69 65.19
C GLY A 326 -0.80 1.28 66.45
N THR A 327 -1.41 1.51 67.62
CA THR A 327 -0.83 1.10 68.91
C THR A 327 -1.88 0.47 69.82
N ALA A 328 -1.41 -0.38 70.74
CA ALA A 328 -2.17 -0.91 71.86
C ALA A 328 -1.32 -0.88 73.14
N THR A 329 -1.96 -1.05 74.29
CA THR A 329 -1.30 -1.10 75.60
C THR A 329 -1.89 -2.22 76.43
N THR A 330 -1.03 -2.96 77.13
CA THR A 330 -1.42 -3.96 78.14
C THR A 330 -0.65 -3.71 79.44
N THR A 331 -1.33 -3.85 80.57
CA THR A 331 -0.76 -3.62 81.91
C THR A 331 -0.53 -4.94 82.64
N ARG A 332 0.64 -5.11 83.25
CA ARG A 332 0.90 -6.10 84.31
C ARG A 332 0.72 -5.44 85.67
N THR A 333 -0.25 -5.90 86.44
CA THR A 333 -0.47 -5.48 87.82
C THR A 333 0.10 -6.50 88.80
N ILE A 334 1.09 -6.11 89.59
CA ILE A 334 1.66 -6.89 90.68
C ILE A 334 0.95 -6.47 91.97
N THR A 335 0.18 -7.39 92.56
CA THR A 335 -0.62 -7.16 93.76
C THR A 335 -0.04 -7.92 94.94
N TYR A 336 0.23 -7.18 96.02
CA TYR A 336 0.72 -7.72 97.27
C TYR A 336 -0.45 -8.00 98.22
N VAL A 337 -0.47 -9.19 98.83
CA VAL A 337 -1.56 -9.65 99.71
C VAL A 337 -1.00 -10.11 101.05
N VAL A 338 -1.54 -9.57 102.14
CA VAL A 338 -1.25 -9.99 103.52
C VAL A 338 -2.54 -10.60 104.11
N PRO A 339 -2.68 -11.93 104.17
CA PRO A 339 -3.90 -12.57 104.66
C PRO A 339 -4.15 -12.24 106.14
N GLY A 340 -5.31 -11.66 106.43
CA GLY A 340 -5.70 -11.23 107.79
C GLY A 340 -5.40 -9.77 108.11
N ASP A 341 -4.46 -9.11 107.43
CA ASP A 341 -4.22 -7.66 107.54
C ASP A 341 -3.95 -7.02 106.17
N PRO A 342 -5.00 -6.72 105.38
CA PRO A 342 -4.86 -6.01 104.11
C PRO A 342 -4.28 -4.59 104.24
N SER A 343 -4.17 -4.02 105.43
CA SER A 343 -3.61 -2.67 105.65
C SER A 343 -2.08 -2.65 105.74
N ALA A 344 -1.47 -3.80 106.06
CA ALA A 344 -0.01 -3.99 106.03
C ALA A 344 0.54 -4.31 104.63
N ALA A 345 -0.31 -4.49 103.61
CA ALA A 345 0.11 -4.84 102.27
C ALA A 345 0.88 -3.70 101.57
N PRO A 346 2.06 -3.98 100.96
CA PRO A 346 2.74 -3.02 100.10
C PRO A 346 1.89 -2.54 98.91
N LYS A 347 2.19 -1.34 98.40
CA LYS A 347 1.49 -0.77 97.24
C LYS A 347 1.68 -1.65 96.00
N THR A 348 0.61 -1.84 95.24
CA THR A 348 0.63 -2.50 93.93
C THR A 348 1.61 -1.81 92.98
N VAL A 349 2.34 -2.60 92.19
CA VAL A 349 3.21 -2.09 91.10
C VAL A 349 2.53 -2.39 89.77
N THR A 350 2.49 -1.41 88.88
CA THR A 350 1.99 -1.57 87.50
C THR A 350 3.12 -1.32 86.51
N GLN A 351 3.17 -2.14 85.46
CA GLN A 351 4.09 -1.97 84.32
C GLN A 351 3.26 -2.10 83.04
N ASP A 352 3.54 -1.25 82.05
CA ASP A 352 2.80 -1.22 80.79
C ASP A 352 3.71 -1.64 79.63
N ILE A 353 3.17 -2.40 78.68
CA ILE A 353 3.80 -2.64 77.38
C ILE A 353 3.07 -1.81 76.33
N THR A 354 3.85 -1.03 75.58
CA THR A 354 3.36 -0.42 74.33
C THR A 354 3.58 -1.41 73.20
N TRP A 355 2.54 -1.68 72.43
CA TRP A 355 2.57 -2.55 71.26
C TRP A 355 2.47 -1.69 70.00
N LYS A 356 3.34 -1.92 69.01
CA LYS A 356 3.06 -1.47 67.64
C LYS A 356 2.10 -2.48 67.03
N VAL A 357 0.92 -2.02 66.62
CA VAL A 357 -0.05 -2.83 65.88
C VAL A 357 0.10 -2.55 64.39
N VAL A 358 0.09 -3.60 63.57
CA VAL A 358 -0.11 -3.51 62.12
C VAL A 358 -1.43 -4.17 61.77
N ARG A 359 -2.26 -3.51 60.97
CA ARG A 359 -3.57 -4.03 60.52
C ARG A 359 -3.64 -4.09 59.01
N ASP A 360 -4.01 -5.26 58.51
CA ASP A 360 -4.51 -5.45 57.16
C ASP A 360 -5.98 -5.00 57.10
N MET A 361 -6.28 -4.03 56.24
CA MET A 361 -7.63 -3.47 56.09
C MET A 361 -8.54 -4.32 55.20
N VAL A 362 -8.02 -5.24 54.40
CA VAL A 362 -8.80 -6.15 53.55
C VAL A 362 -9.24 -7.37 54.35
N THR A 363 -8.30 -8.09 54.97
CA THR A 363 -8.63 -9.29 55.78
C THR A 363 -9.12 -8.94 57.18
N GLY A 364 -8.88 -7.72 57.66
CA GLY A 364 -9.15 -7.30 59.04
C GLY A 364 -8.15 -7.83 60.07
N SER A 365 -7.19 -8.66 59.64
CA SER A 365 -6.16 -9.25 60.50
C SER A 365 -5.28 -8.15 61.12
N SER A 366 -4.90 -8.31 62.39
CA SER A 366 -3.91 -7.41 62.99
C SER A 366 -2.99 -8.12 63.97
N TYR A 367 -1.70 -7.78 63.89
CA TYR A 367 -0.62 -8.33 64.71
C TYR A 367 0.05 -7.21 65.50
N ALA A 368 0.50 -7.55 66.70
CA ALA A 368 1.08 -6.65 67.68
C ALA A 368 2.52 -7.06 68.00
N THR A 369 3.47 -6.16 67.79
CA THR A 369 4.88 -6.32 68.18
C THR A 369 5.14 -5.50 69.45
N ALA A 370 5.54 -6.17 70.53
CA ALA A 370 5.90 -5.49 71.77
C ALA A 370 7.10 -4.54 71.56
N GLN A 371 7.00 -3.30 72.03
CA GLN A 371 8.10 -2.33 71.99
C GLN A 371 8.98 -2.40 73.25
N ASN A 372 8.48 -3.06 74.31
CA ASN A 372 9.18 -3.31 75.56
C ASN A 372 8.65 -4.62 76.20
N GLY A 373 9.38 -5.16 77.18
CA GLY A 373 8.87 -6.20 78.08
C GLY A 373 8.34 -5.63 79.40
N TYR A 374 7.91 -6.51 80.30
CA TYR A 374 7.72 -6.17 81.71
C TYR A 374 9.02 -6.53 82.47
N ASP A 375 9.73 -5.55 83.02
CA ASP A 375 10.97 -5.78 83.77
C ASP A 375 10.77 -6.57 85.07
N GLU A 376 11.85 -7.14 85.62
CA GLU A 376 11.81 -7.79 86.94
C GLU A 376 11.52 -6.77 88.05
N VAL A 377 10.71 -7.18 89.04
CA VAL A 377 10.32 -6.36 90.18
C VAL A 377 10.62 -7.10 91.48
N ASP A 378 11.55 -6.56 92.27
CA ASP A 378 11.84 -7.06 93.63
C ASP A 378 10.60 -6.95 94.53
N THR A 379 10.35 -7.99 95.32
CA THR A 379 9.25 -7.99 96.29
C THR A 379 9.64 -7.19 97.54
N PRO A 380 8.85 -6.19 97.96
CA PRO A 380 9.16 -5.36 99.12
C PRO A 380 9.36 -6.18 100.42
N THR A 381 10.35 -5.81 101.23
CA THR A 381 10.56 -6.46 102.53
C THR A 381 9.53 -5.98 103.56
N LEU A 382 8.71 -6.91 104.07
CA LEU A 382 7.69 -6.63 105.08
C LEU A 382 8.10 -7.27 106.43
N VAL A 383 8.48 -6.43 107.40
CA VAL A 383 9.00 -6.90 108.69
C VAL A 383 7.95 -7.74 109.43
N GLY A 384 8.36 -8.93 109.87
CA GLY A 384 7.46 -9.90 110.51
C GLY A 384 6.75 -10.86 109.55
N TYR A 385 6.99 -10.75 108.25
CA TYR A 385 6.43 -11.63 107.22
C TYR A 385 7.52 -12.17 106.27
N THR A 386 7.17 -13.20 105.50
CA THR A 386 7.94 -13.75 104.37
C THR A 386 7.02 -13.86 103.16
N ALA A 387 7.44 -13.33 102.01
CA ALA A 387 6.68 -13.44 100.77
C ALA A 387 6.84 -14.82 100.10
N ASP A 388 5.83 -15.24 99.34
CA ASP A 388 5.87 -16.47 98.54
C ASP A 388 6.79 -16.36 97.30
N LYS A 389 7.25 -15.16 96.96
CA LYS A 389 8.19 -14.85 95.89
C LYS A 389 9.17 -13.77 96.36
N SER A 390 10.45 -13.86 95.99
CA SER A 390 11.45 -12.82 96.24
C SER A 390 11.40 -11.69 95.22
N SER A 391 11.01 -12.01 93.98
CA SER A 391 10.82 -11.09 92.87
C SER A 391 9.71 -11.59 91.94
N VAL A 392 9.20 -10.71 91.08
CA VAL A 392 8.36 -11.07 89.93
C VAL A 392 9.22 -10.90 88.67
N ALA A 393 9.60 -12.02 88.07
CA ALA A 393 10.56 -12.07 86.96
C ALA A 393 10.18 -11.21 85.74
N GLN A 394 11.20 -10.87 84.94
CA GLN A 394 11.02 -10.22 83.64
C GLN A 394 10.21 -11.11 82.69
N VAL A 395 9.38 -10.49 81.83
CA VAL A 395 8.70 -11.17 80.72
C VAL A 395 8.93 -10.38 79.44
N LEU A 396 9.45 -11.06 78.42
CA LEU A 396 9.60 -10.56 77.05
C LEU A 396 8.53 -11.19 76.16
N PHE A 397 8.10 -10.49 75.12
CA PHE A 397 7.01 -10.88 74.22
C PHE A 397 7.45 -10.88 72.77
N GLY A 398 6.80 -11.71 71.94
CA GLY A 398 7.04 -11.78 70.50
C GLY A 398 6.09 -10.89 69.69
N ASN A 399 5.76 -11.36 68.49
CA ASN A 399 4.64 -10.87 67.70
C ASN A 399 3.41 -11.72 68.02
N GLU A 400 2.34 -11.10 68.52
CA GLU A 400 1.09 -11.79 68.90
C GLU A 400 -0.09 -11.28 68.05
N PRO A 401 -1.18 -12.05 67.88
CA PRO A 401 -2.43 -11.52 67.34
C PRO A 401 -2.98 -10.41 68.24
N THR A 402 -3.49 -9.32 67.66
CA THR A 402 -3.98 -8.17 68.46
C THR A 402 -5.23 -8.51 69.29
N SER A 403 -5.94 -9.59 68.94
CA SER A 403 -7.05 -10.17 69.73
C SER A 403 -6.61 -10.77 71.06
N ASP A 404 -5.35 -11.17 71.18
CA ASP A 404 -4.85 -12.03 72.25
C ASP A 404 -4.12 -11.21 73.32
N LEU A 405 -4.00 -9.89 73.10
CA LEU A 405 -3.50 -8.91 74.06
C LEU A 405 -4.46 -8.78 75.25
N ALA A 406 -3.98 -9.15 76.43
CA ALA A 406 -4.71 -9.05 77.69
C ALA A 406 -3.85 -8.48 78.81
N ASP A 407 -4.49 -7.75 79.74
CA ASP A 407 -3.88 -7.36 81.00
C ASP A 407 -3.58 -8.59 81.86
N SER A 408 -2.49 -8.53 82.62
CA SER A 408 -2.05 -9.64 83.48
C SER A 408 -1.99 -9.22 84.94
N THR A 409 -2.27 -10.14 85.85
CA THR A 409 -2.15 -9.90 87.30
C THR A 409 -1.27 -10.96 87.93
N VAL A 410 -0.23 -10.53 88.64
CA VAL A 410 0.63 -11.40 89.47
C VAL A 410 0.35 -11.10 90.93
N VAL A 411 -0.02 -12.13 91.70
CA VAL A 411 -0.23 -11.99 93.14
C VAL A 411 1.00 -12.48 93.90
N VAL A 412 1.46 -11.69 94.86
CA VAL A 412 2.55 -12.01 95.80
C VAL A 412 1.97 -12.01 97.21
N THR A 413 2.10 -13.12 97.93
CA THR A 413 1.41 -13.34 99.21
C THR A 413 2.40 -13.43 100.37
N TYR A 414 2.18 -12.64 101.40
CA TYR A 414 3.00 -12.61 102.61
C TYR A 414 2.42 -13.54 103.69
N THR A 415 3.24 -14.47 104.16
CA THR A 415 2.93 -15.33 105.31
C THR A 415 3.60 -14.75 106.56
N ALA A 416 2.88 -14.68 107.68
CA ALA A 416 3.43 -14.18 108.94
C ALA A 416 4.54 -15.11 109.47
N ASN A 417 5.66 -14.53 109.90
CA ASN A 417 6.79 -15.28 110.45
C ASN A 417 6.41 -15.82 111.85
N PRO A 418 6.77 -17.07 112.18
CA PRO A 418 6.38 -17.67 113.45
C PRO A 418 7.04 -16.94 114.63
N VAL A 419 6.21 -16.38 115.52
CA VAL A 419 6.70 -15.75 116.75
C VAL A 419 7.15 -16.81 117.75
N ALA A 420 8.41 -16.76 118.15
CA ALA A 420 8.91 -17.54 119.28
C ALA A 420 8.33 -16.96 120.60
N PRO A 421 7.82 -17.80 121.52
CA PRO A 421 7.26 -17.32 122.78
C PRO A 421 8.36 -16.78 123.71
N ASP A 422 8.17 -15.56 124.21
CA ASP A 422 9.01 -14.94 125.23
C ASP A 422 8.94 -15.72 126.56
N ASN A 423 10.07 -15.85 127.25
CA ASN A 423 10.17 -16.43 128.59
C ASN A 423 11.47 -15.98 129.26
N GLY A 424 11.47 -14.78 129.84
CA GLY A 424 12.69 -14.13 130.33
C GLY A 424 13.15 -14.51 131.76
N GLY A 425 14.44 -14.30 132.02
CA GLY A 425 14.88 -13.74 133.31
C GLY A 425 15.86 -14.53 134.19
N ASN A 426 17.16 -14.19 134.08
CA ASN A 426 18.11 -13.94 135.19
C ASN A 426 18.54 -15.13 136.11
N GLY A 427 19.83 -15.30 136.48
CA GLY A 427 21.07 -14.63 136.05
C GLY A 427 22.22 -14.73 137.09
N GLY A 428 23.40 -14.17 136.75
CA GLY A 428 24.58 -13.99 137.64
C GLY A 428 25.62 -15.12 137.63
N ASN A 429 26.90 -14.90 137.99
CA ASN A 429 27.66 -13.64 138.18
C ASN A 429 29.19 -13.92 138.13
N ASP A 430 30.00 -12.85 138.22
CA ASP A 430 31.46 -12.75 138.42
C ASP A 430 32.41 -12.88 137.20
N SER A 431 33.54 -12.13 137.14
CA SER A 431 33.89 -10.81 137.72
C SER A 431 35.26 -10.34 137.19
N ASP A 432 35.49 -9.02 137.12
CA ASP A 432 36.79 -8.32 136.91
C ASP A 432 37.52 -8.58 135.55
N GLY A 433 38.28 -7.66 134.93
CA GLY A 433 38.50 -6.23 135.18
C GLY A 433 39.69 -5.69 134.34
N GLY A 434 39.51 -4.57 133.60
CA GLY A 434 40.63 -3.82 132.99
C GLY A 434 40.51 -3.46 131.48
N THR A 435 40.68 -2.17 131.18
CA THR A 435 40.94 -1.54 129.86
C THR A 435 42.47 -1.43 129.59
N PRO A 436 43.00 -1.03 128.39
CA PRO A 436 42.34 -0.45 127.19
C PRO A 436 42.81 -0.93 125.76
N THR A 437 42.06 -0.49 124.73
CA THR A 437 42.47 -0.09 123.34
C THR A 437 42.99 -1.08 122.25
N THR A 438 42.15 -1.22 121.18
CA THR A 438 42.42 -1.10 119.70
C THR A 438 43.09 -2.20 118.79
N THR A 439 42.36 -2.51 117.69
CA THR A 439 42.75 -2.76 116.24
C THR A 439 43.30 -4.10 115.67
N GLY A 440 42.72 -4.52 114.51
CA GLY A 440 43.22 -5.48 113.46
C GLY A 440 42.32 -6.74 113.23
N THR A 441 41.77 -7.15 112.06
CA THR A 441 42.17 -7.40 110.62
C THR A 441 42.94 -8.72 110.38
N ASP A 442 42.70 -9.60 109.37
CA ASP A 442 41.73 -9.68 108.23
C ASP A 442 41.71 -11.11 107.53
N SER A 443 40.73 -11.41 106.64
CA SER A 443 40.70 -12.41 105.52
C SER A 443 40.70 -13.95 105.78
N SER A 444 40.16 -14.86 104.93
CA SER A 444 39.34 -14.78 103.67
C SER A 444 38.73 -16.14 103.20
N THR A 445 37.80 -16.13 102.20
CA THR A 445 37.20 -17.29 101.41
C THR A 445 36.27 -18.30 102.16
N PRO A 446 35.45 -19.20 101.52
CA PRO A 446 35.45 -19.77 100.14
C PRO A 446 34.05 -19.89 99.44
N GLY A 447 33.84 -20.88 98.53
CA GLY A 447 32.55 -21.28 97.89
C GLY A 447 32.54 -22.77 97.45
N ASN A 448 31.38 -23.35 97.04
CA ASN A 448 31.14 -24.77 96.63
C ASN A 448 29.67 -24.93 96.05
N ASP A 449 29.08 -26.11 95.76
CA ASP A 449 29.25 -27.07 94.62
C ASP A 449 27.91 -27.90 94.44
N THR A 450 27.90 -28.90 93.56
CA THR A 450 26.78 -29.65 92.89
C THR A 450 26.09 -30.82 93.65
N ALA A 451 24.94 -31.31 93.10
CA ALA A 451 24.35 -32.70 93.07
C ALA A 451 22.83 -32.67 92.68
N THR A 452 22.00 -33.74 92.52
CA THR A 452 21.92 -35.01 91.70
C THR A 452 20.52 -35.67 92.01
N ASP A 453 19.78 -36.50 91.23
CA ASP A 453 19.82 -37.07 89.86
C ASP A 453 18.47 -37.79 89.51
N ASN A 454 18.07 -37.88 88.22
CA ASN A 454 17.22 -38.91 87.52
C ASN A 454 15.74 -39.16 87.95
N ASP A 455 14.84 -39.78 87.18
CA ASP A 455 14.85 -40.52 85.87
C ASP A 455 13.83 -39.88 84.86
N GLY A 456 13.51 -40.31 83.62
CA GLY A 456 13.72 -41.51 82.79
C GLY A 456 12.35 -41.99 82.20
N ASP A 457 12.17 -42.66 81.05
CA ASP A 457 13.02 -43.16 79.94
C ASP A 457 12.13 -43.50 78.69
N THR A 458 12.71 -43.86 77.52
CA THR A 458 12.08 -44.40 76.27
C THR A 458 11.28 -43.40 75.39
N VAL A 459 11.00 -43.56 74.07
CA VAL A 459 11.44 -44.34 72.86
C VAL A 459 10.73 -43.66 71.65
N SER A 460 11.18 -43.57 70.39
CA SER A 460 12.33 -44.09 69.60
C SER A 460 13.04 -42.91 68.86
N GLY A 461 13.71 -42.91 67.69
CA GLY A 461 13.90 -43.84 66.54
C GLY A 461 12.89 -43.59 65.38
N ASN A 462 13.24 -43.50 64.09
CA ASN A 462 14.51 -43.64 63.34
C ASN A 462 14.49 -42.70 62.08
N ASP A 463 15.56 -42.36 61.34
CA ASP A 463 17.04 -42.32 61.55
C ASP A 463 17.72 -41.77 60.25
N ASN A 464 19.03 -41.50 60.29
CA ASN A 464 19.96 -41.05 59.22
C ASN A 464 19.86 -39.57 58.73
N GLY A 465 20.97 -38.82 58.57
CA GLY A 465 22.33 -39.06 59.07
C GLY A 465 23.47 -38.36 58.29
N LYS A 466 24.40 -37.73 59.03
CA LYS A 466 25.82 -37.43 58.66
C LYS A 466 26.06 -36.43 57.49
N SER A 467 26.50 -35.17 57.66
CA SER A 467 27.68 -34.57 58.35
C SER A 467 28.88 -34.30 57.42
N GLY A 468 29.47 -33.08 57.54
CA GLY A 468 30.65 -32.58 56.82
C GLY A 468 30.34 -31.32 56.00
N ASP A 469 31.09 -30.22 56.08
CA ASP A 469 32.19 -29.86 57.01
C ASP A 469 32.34 -28.32 57.13
N SER A 470 33.20 -27.90 58.05
CA SER A 470 33.74 -26.57 58.36
C SER A 470 34.19 -25.72 57.16
N GLY A 471 34.27 -24.39 57.25
CA GLY A 471 33.99 -23.54 58.42
C GLY A 471 34.40 -22.06 58.23
N ASP A 472 34.39 -21.34 59.35
CA ASP A 472 34.66 -19.90 59.53
C ASP A 472 36.02 -19.40 58.97
N THR A 473 36.04 -18.22 58.33
CA THR A 473 36.87 -17.06 58.74
C THR A 473 36.60 -15.80 57.89
N THR A 474 37.12 -14.65 58.35
CA THR A 474 36.73 -13.29 57.93
C THR A 474 37.89 -12.47 57.31
N THR A 475 37.55 -11.26 56.83
CA THR A 475 38.43 -10.09 56.53
C THR A 475 39.07 -9.90 55.13
N SER A 476 38.60 -8.84 54.46
CA SER A 476 39.37 -7.66 54.00
C SER A 476 40.73 -7.81 53.29
N SER A 477 40.84 -7.31 52.04
CA SER A 477 41.58 -6.06 51.70
C SER A 477 41.71 -5.80 50.18
N SER A 478 42.11 -4.58 49.80
CA SER A 478 42.22 -4.08 48.41
C SER A 478 43.56 -4.42 47.73
N SER A 479 43.65 -4.34 46.39
CA SER A 479 44.53 -3.32 45.73
C SER A 479 44.48 -3.26 44.17
N HIS A 480 44.52 -2.01 43.67
CA HIS A 480 45.31 -1.45 42.54
C HIS A 480 45.35 -2.06 41.10
N GLY A 481 45.19 -1.14 40.13
CA GLY A 481 45.96 -1.07 38.87
C GLY A 481 45.29 -1.58 37.58
N ASP A 482 45.53 -1.02 36.39
CA ASP A 482 46.12 0.28 36.01
C ASP A 482 45.70 0.67 34.56
N THR A 483 46.10 1.85 34.07
CA THR A 483 45.56 2.51 32.85
C THR A 483 46.52 2.50 31.65
N VAL A 484 46.04 2.12 30.46
CA VAL A 484 46.70 2.38 29.15
C VAL A 484 45.62 2.55 28.05
N THR A 485 45.78 3.27 26.94
CA THR A 485 46.10 4.71 26.71
C THR A 485 46.09 4.98 25.19
N HIS A 486 45.23 5.90 24.74
CA HIS A 486 45.22 6.60 23.42
C HIS A 486 44.99 5.78 22.11
N GLY A 487 44.39 6.47 21.11
CA GLY A 487 44.09 5.90 19.79
C GLY A 487 43.25 6.84 18.90
N GLN A 488 43.90 7.89 18.37
CA GLN A 488 43.39 8.93 17.45
C GLN A 488 42.41 8.38 16.37
N ALA A 489 41.20 8.93 16.18
CA ALA A 489 40.80 10.26 15.70
C ALA A 489 40.80 10.43 14.17
N ASN A 490 39.68 10.95 13.63
CA ASN A 490 39.66 11.81 12.45
C ASN A 490 38.51 12.82 12.58
N GLU A 491 38.66 14.00 11.99
CA GLU A 491 37.70 15.10 12.04
C GLU A 491 36.95 15.24 10.71
N ASN A 492 35.75 15.83 10.75
CA ASN A 492 35.53 17.01 9.92
C ASN A 492 34.54 17.97 10.62
N SER A 493 34.84 19.26 10.60
CA SER A 493 34.03 20.31 11.23
C SER A 493 33.84 21.45 10.25
N SER A 494 32.60 21.92 10.09
CA SER A 494 32.33 23.13 9.30
C SER A 494 31.20 23.98 9.86
N VAL A 495 31.59 24.91 10.74
CA VAL A 495 31.06 26.29 10.86
C VAL A 495 29.61 26.45 11.37
N ALA A 496 29.46 27.29 12.40
CA ALA A 496 28.19 27.71 12.98
C ALA A 496 27.61 28.98 12.34
N THR A 497 26.31 29.21 12.56
CA THR A 497 25.71 30.55 12.61
C THR A 497 24.80 30.68 13.83
N THR A 498 24.61 31.91 14.33
CA THR A 498 24.03 32.17 15.67
C THR A 498 22.93 33.22 15.63
N ALA A 499 21.70 32.82 15.99
CA ALA A 499 20.62 33.69 16.50
C ALA A 499 19.63 32.79 17.26
N LYS A 500 19.53 32.88 18.60
CA LYS A 500 18.76 33.89 19.36
C LYS A 500 17.25 33.77 19.09
N GLY A 501 16.59 32.93 19.87
CA GLY A 501 15.15 32.63 19.75
C GLY A 501 14.24 33.52 20.60
N ASP A 502 13.08 32.98 20.95
CA ASP A 502 12.15 33.49 21.95
C ASP A 502 11.49 32.29 22.68
N THR A 503 10.96 32.52 23.88
CA THR A 503 10.34 31.50 24.74
C THR A 503 9.00 32.02 25.26
N THR A 504 7.88 31.47 24.79
CA THR A 504 6.57 31.70 25.40
C THR A 504 5.73 30.43 25.42
N THR A 505 5.42 29.96 26.63
CA THR A 505 4.56 28.81 26.92
C THR A 505 3.08 29.20 26.85
N GLY A 506 2.20 28.36 26.29
CA GLY A 506 0.77 28.56 26.48
C GLY A 506 -0.18 27.66 25.70
N LYS A 507 -0.81 26.71 26.41
CA LYS A 507 -2.12 26.08 26.12
C LYS A 507 -2.27 25.35 24.78
N GLN A 508 -2.19 24.02 24.84
CA GLN A 508 -3.14 23.19 24.09
C GLN A 508 -4.55 23.37 24.68
N GLU A 509 -5.57 23.34 23.84
CA GLU A 509 -6.98 23.23 24.23
C GLU A 509 -7.59 22.12 23.36
N THR A 510 -8.08 21.05 23.99
CA THR A 510 -8.62 19.88 23.31
C THR A 510 -10.02 20.14 22.79
N THR A 511 -10.27 19.88 21.50
CA THR A 511 -11.62 19.94 20.92
C THR A 511 -11.89 18.72 20.06
N ASN A 512 -12.82 17.87 20.49
CA ASN A 512 -13.31 16.75 19.71
C ASN A 512 -13.93 17.25 18.40
N ARG A 513 -13.53 16.66 17.26
CA ARG A 513 -14.11 16.96 15.94
C ARG A 513 -14.42 15.66 15.19
N THR A 514 -15.58 15.10 15.45
CA THR A 514 -16.23 14.14 14.55
C THR A 514 -16.52 14.84 13.22
N LEU A 515 -15.79 14.50 12.16
CA LEU A 515 -16.11 14.90 10.79
C LEU A 515 -16.23 13.67 9.90
N SER A 516 -17.46 13.34 9.52
CA SER A 516 -17.71 12.60 8.29
C SER A 516 -17.35 13.50 7.11
N GLY A 517 -16.34 13.10 6.32
CA GLY A 517 -15.85 13.87 5.18
C GLY A 517 -16.00 13.09 3.88
N THR A 518 -17.13 13.25 3.18
CA THR A 518 -17.33 12.67 1.85
C THR A 518 -16.26 13.18 0.88
N LEU A 519 -15.51 12.28 0.23
CA LEU A 519 -14.59 12.68 -0.84
C LEU A 519 -15.39 13.21 -2.04
N THR A 520 -15.13 14.46 -2.41
CA THR A 520 -15.57 15.04 -3.69
C THR A 520 -14.34 15.31 -4.54
N THR A 521 -14.24 14.63 -5.68
CA THR A 521 -13.14 14.77 -6.64
C THR A 521 -13.11 16.16 -7.27
N SER A 522 -12.05 16.93 -7.00
CA SER A 522 -11.86 18.25 -7.59
C SER A 522 -11.04 18.18 -8.89
N SER A 523 -11.71 18.01 -10.03
CA SER A 523 -11.11 18.26 -11.33
C SER A 523 -10.74 19.74 -11.46
N ALA A 524 -9.51 20.03 -11.88
CA ALA A 524 -9.05 21.40 -12.09
C ALA A 524 -9.31 21.84 -13.54
N ASP A 525 -10.31 22.69 -13.75
CA ASP A 525 -10.46 23.50 -14.96
C ASP A 525 -10.18 24.98 -14.63
N THR A 526 -9.31 25.59 -15.42
CA THR A 526 -9.10 27.04 -15.47
C THR A 526 -8.80 27.47 -16.91
N GLY A 527 -9.82 27.44 -17.77
CA GLY A 527 -9.68 27.78 -19.18
C GLY A 527 -9.51 29.28 -19.51
N GLY A 528 -9.31 29.56 -20.80
CA GLY A 528 -9.43 30.91 -21.37
C GLY A 528 -8.58 31.16 -22.61
N ASP A 529 -9.18 31.13 -23.80
CA ASP A 529 -9.45 32.33 -24.62
C ASP A 529 -10.24 31.99 -25.93
N LYS A 530 -10.87 33.01 -26.53
CA LYS A 530 -11.50 33.14 -27.88
C LYS A 530 -12.44 32.04 -28.39
N SER A 531 -13.72 32.40 -28.43
CA SER A 531 -14.69 31.85 -29.40
C SER A 531 -14.38 32.29 -30.84
N VAL A 532 -14.36 31.34 -31.77
CA VAL A 532 -14.55 31.54 -33.21
C VAL A 532 -15.53 30.47 -33.70
N THR A 533 -16.48 30.86 -34.55
CA THR A 533 -17.61 30.00 -34.94
C THR A 533 -17.33 29.14 -36.17
N GLY A 534 -17.41 27.81 -35.99
CA GLY A 534 -17.96 26.89 -36.99
C GLY A 534 -16.98 26.18 -37.92
N THR A 535 -16.98 24.85 -37.86
CA THR A 535 -17.43 23.92 -38.92
C THR A 535 -17.66 22.54 -38.27
N ALA A 536 -18.36 21.62 -38.93
CA ALA A 536 -18.60 20.27 -38.41
C ALA A 536 -17.55 19.29 -38.95
N ASP A 537 -16.56 18.96 -38.13
CA ASP A 537 -15.57 17.94 -38.48
C ASP A 537 -16.20 16.55 -38.49
N LYS A 538 -16.01 15.84 -39.60
CA LYS A 538 -16.25 14.40 -39.67
C LYS A 538 -15.04 13.70 -39.05
N THR A 539 -15.26 12.85 -38.06
CA THR A 539 -14.20 11.96 -37.57
C THR A 539 -13.89 10.89 -38.61
N SER A 540 -12.80 11.07 -39.36
CA SER A 540 -12.25 10.04 -40.25
C SER A 540 -11.80 8.83 -39.43
N LYS A 541 -12.65 7.82 -39.36
CA LYS A 541 -12.35 6.55 -38.70
C LYS A 541 -11.42 5.73 -39.59
N LEU A 542 -10.24 5.37 -39.08
CA LEU A 542 -9.24 4.60 -39.82
C LEU A 542 -9.85 3.32 -40.46
N PRO A 543 -9.41 2.94 -41.67
CA PRO A 543 -9.81 1.68 -42.28
C PRO A 543 -9.24 0.51 -41.47
N GLN A 544 -10.11 -0.16 -40.71
CA GLN A 544 -9.76 -1.39 -40.01
C GLN A 544 -9.35 -2.45 -41.04
N THR A 545 -8.25 -3.14 -40.79
CA THR A 545 -7.71 -4.15 -41.71
C THR A 545 -8.68 -5.33 -41.87
N SER A 546 -8.81 -5.82 -43.10
CA SER A 546 -9.85 -6.78 -43.48
C SER A 546 -9.66 -8.17 -42.86
N GLU A 547 -10.34 -8.44 -41.74
CA GLU A 547 -10.50 -9.81 -41.26
C GLU A 547 -11.44 -10.60 -42.20
N GLN A 548 -11.03 -11.81 -42.57
CA GLN A 548 -11.57 -12.50 -43.74
C GLN A 548 -12.91 -13.20 -43.43
N GLN A 549 -14.03 -12.52 -43.68
CA GLN A 549 -15.37 -13.08 -43.48
C GLN A 549 -15.57 -14.44 -44.16
N SER A 550 -16.11 -15.39 -43.40
CA SER A 550 -16.79 -16.57 -43.95
C SER A 550 -18.05 -16.91 -43.15
N GLY A 551 -19.18 -17.09 -43.86
CA GLY A 551 -20.32 -17.86 -43.35
C GLY A 551 -21.20 -17.25 -42.25
N VAL A 552 -22.06 -16.28 -42.61
CA VAL A 552 -23.53 -16.26 -42.37
C VAL A 552 -24.05 -17.29 -41.33
N TRP A 553 -24.71 -16.90 -40.23
CA TRP A 553 -26.09 -16.38 -40.22
C TRP A 553 -26.36 -15.32 -39.15
N ALA A 554 -27.22 -14.36 -39.50
CA ALA A 554 -27.81 -13.40 -38.55
C ALA A 554 -29.25 -13.82 -38.17
N ILE A 555 -29.62 -13.60 -36.90
CA ILE A 555 -31.02 -13.54 -36.46
C ILE A 555 -31.19 -12.31 -35.55
N VAL A 556 -31.92 -11.31 -36.05
CA VAL A 556 -32.46 -10.18 -35.26
C VAL A 556 -33.98 -10.33 -35.31
N GLY A 557 -34.65 -10.38 -34.15
CA GLY A 557 -36.08 -10.75 -34.12
C GLY A 557 -36.77 -10.55 -32.76
N ALA A 558 -37.11 -9.30 -32.46
CA ALA A 558 -38.07 -8.80 -31.48
C ALA A 558 -38.79 -9.78 -30.52
N SER A 559 -38.63 -9.57 -29.22
CA SER A 559 -39.41 -10.19 -28.14
C SER A 559 -40.68 -9.38 -27.81
N LEU A 560 -41.83 -9.72 -28.41
CA LEU A 560 -43.14 -9.20 -27.97
C LEU A 560 -44.32 -10.15 -28.24
N MET A 561 -45.06 -10.48 -27.16
CA MET A 561 -46.47 -10.96 -27.12
C MET A 561 -46.95 -11.97 -28.19
N GLY A 562 -47.10 -13.25 -27.80
CA GLY A 562 -47.82 -14.26 -28.59
C GLY A 562 -48.37 -15.40 -27.72
N LEU A 563 -49.68 -15.64 -27.78
CA LEU A 563 -50.42 -16.63 -26.97
C LEU A 563 -50.72 -17.92 -27.75
N LEU A 564 -51.09 -18.98 -27.01
CA LEU A 564 -51.80 -20.22 -27.42
C LEU A 564 -51.03 -21.40 -28.07
N GLY A 565 -50.92 -22.48 -27.27
CA GLY A 565 -51.03 -23.89 -27.71
C GLY A 565 -49.84 -24.52 -28.45
N LEU A 566 -49.77 -25.84 -28.65
CA LEU A 566 -50.41 -27.01 -27.98
C LEU A 566 -49.72 -28.27 -28.58
N ILE A 567 -49.54 -29.36 -27.80
CA ILE A 567 -48.97 -30.66 -28.25
C ILE A 567 -47.44 -30.60 -28.56
N GLY A 568 -46.59 -31.56 -28.17
CA GLY A 568 -46.79 -32.76 -27.35
C GLY A 568 -45.59 -33.71 -27.37
N PHE A 569 -45.68 -34.83 -26.63
CA PHE A 569 -44.73 -35.97 -26.58
C PHE A 569 -43.29 -35.72 -26.08
N GLY A 570 -43.12 -35.80 -24.75
CA GLY A 570 -41.83 -36.14 -24.15
C GLY A 570 -41.52 -37.65 -24.22
N LYS A 571 -40.24 -38.02 -24.13
CA LYS A 571 -39.79 -39.41 -23.96
C LYS A 571 -39.49 -39.69 -22.49
N LYS A 572 -40.29 -40.56 -21.84
CA LYS A 572 -40.00 -41.07 -20.48
C LYS A 572 -39.05 -42.28 -20.57
N LYS A 573 -38.19 -42.46 -19.56
CA LYS A 573 -37.37 -43.68 -19.40
C LYS A 573 -38.23 -44.89 -19.01
N ARG A 574 -37.63 -46.08 -19.17
CA ARG A 574 -38.08 -47.37 -18.60
C ARG A 574 -38.35 -47.23 -17.10
N GLU A 575 -39.34 -47.96 -16.59
CA GLU A 575 -39.14 -49.23 -15.86
C GLU A 575 -40.51 -49.74 -15.40
N ASP A 576 -40.79 -51.03 -15.64
CA ASP A 576 -41.94 -51.76 -15.13
C ASP A 576 -41.42 -53.03 -14.43
N ASP A 577 -41.63 -53.09 -13.11
CA ASP A 577 -42.27 -54.21 -12.40
C ASP A 577 -43.30 -53.56 -11.44
#